data_AF-A0A0Q4V7Z2-F1
#
_entry.id   AF-A0A0Q4V7Z2-F1
#
_cell.length_a   1.000
_cell.length_b   1.000
_cell.length_c   1.000
_cell.angle_alpha   90.00
_cell.angle_beta   90.00
_cell.angle_gamma   90.00
#
_symmetry.space_group_name_H-M   'P 1'
#
loop_
_entity.id
_entity.type
_entity.pdbx_description
1 polymer ?
#
loop_
_entity_poly.entity_id
_entity_poly.type
_entity_poly.pdbx_seq_one_letter_code
_entity_poly.pdbx_strand_id
1 'polypeptide(L)'
;MFLLVQTVASTWQVSVVASGIADRAFEFQSHPTWWLVAIDVAVVMIGWRLSRRGGPSGRSDPQAILRWTVGVMVVLTALIVIALPVQMLWVVWAVHHGVLDPITLPNVVRTVRVF
;
A
#
# COMPACT_ATOMS: atom_id res chain seq x y z
N MET A 1 -15.56 -5.48 5.19
CA MET A 1 -15.19 -4.31 6.01
C MET A 1 -13.70 -4.02 5.95
N PHE A 2 -12.81 -4.99 6.20
CA PHE A 2 -11.35 -4.84 6.10
C PHE A 2 -10.87 -4.27 4.76
N LEU A 3 -11.34 -4.84 3.63
CA LEU A 3 -10.99 -4.34 2.30
C LEU A 3 -11.41 -2.88 2.11
N LEU A 4 -12.64 -2.50 2.48
CA LEU A 4 -13.12 -1.11 2.40
C LEU A 4 -12.29 -0.14 3.26
N VAL A 5 -11.93 -0.54 4.49
CA VAL A 5 -11.11 0.28 5.39
C VAL A 5 -9.70 0.46 4.82
N GLN A 6 -9.07 -0.60 4.29
CA GLN A 6 -7.78 -0.46 3.62
C GLN A 6 -7.87 0.37 2.34
N THR A 7 -8.94 0.21 1.57
CA THR A 7 -9.18 0.97 0.33
C THR A 7 -9.21 2.47 0.62
N VAL A 8 -9.99 2.89 1.62
CA VAL A 8 -10.10 4.31 2.03
C VAL A 8 -8.83 4.79 2.75
N ALA A 9 -8.21 3.96 3.59
CA ALA A 9 -6.95 4.32 4.25
C ALA A 9 -5.80 4.48 3.25
N SER A 10 -5.87 3.84 2.07
CA SER A 10 -4.84 3.89 1.03
C SER A 10 -4.90 5.10 0.11
N THR A 11 -5.96 5.92 0.21
CA THR A 11 -6.12 7.13 -0.60
C THR A 11 -5.54 8.35 0.11
N TRP A 12 -4.65 9.06 -0.57
CA TRP A 12 -4.04 10.30 -0.14
C TRP A 12 -3.77 11.20 -1.34
N GLN A 13 -3.68 12.50 -1.09
CA GLN A 13 -3.40 13.50 -2.11
C GLN A 13 -2.46 14.56 -1.53
N VAL A 14 -1.45 14.95 -2.30
CA VAL A 14 -0.51 16.01 -1.94
C VAL A 14 -0.23 16.88 -3.16
N SER A 15 -0.25 18.20 -2.96
CA SER A 15 0.19 19.19 -3.94
C SER A 15 1.47 19.86 -3.44
N VAL A 16 2.52 19.91 -4.27
CA VAL A 16 3.82 20.51 -3.94
C VAL A 16 4.26 21.41 -5.09
N VAL A 17 4.77 22.59 -4.76
CA VAL A 17 5.42 23.50 -5.72
C VAL A 17 6.93 23.34 -5.57
N ALA A 18 7.65 23.14 -6.68
CA ALA A 18 9.10 23.04 -6.65
C ALA A 18 9.71 24.41 -6.36
N SER A 19 10.55 24.50 -5.33
CA SER A 19 11.30 25.72 -5.03
C SER A 19 12.32 25.99 -6.14
N GLY A 20 12.33 27.22 -6.68
CA GLY A 20 13.24 27.63 -7.76
C GLY A 20 12.76 27.37 -9.19
N ILE A 21 11.61 26.72 -9.38
CA ILE A 21 10.95 26.56 -10.69
C ILE A 21 9.56 27.19 -10.55
N ALA A 22 9.44 28.49 -10.84
CA ALA A 22 8.27 29.30 -10.51
C ALA A 22 6.95 28.87 -11.19
N ASP A 23 6.98 27.97 -12.18
CA ASP A 23 5.82 27.73 -13.05
C ASP A 23 5.31 26.27 -13.03
N ARG A 24 5.70 25.43 -12.06
CA ARG A 24 5.26 24.02 -12.01
C ARG A 24 4.68 23.62 -10.64
N ALA A 25 3.42 23.19 -10.66
CA ALA A 25 2.78 22.52 -9.53
C ALA A 25 2.69 21.01 -9.79
N PHE A 26 3.14 20.22 -8.81
CA PHE A 26 3.07 18.76 -8.83
C PHE A 26 1.97 18.28 -7.91
N GLU A 27 1.03 17.54 -8.46
CA GLU A 27 -0.06 16.91 -7.72
C GLU A 27 0.11 15.40 -7.76
N PHE A 28 0.11 14.78 -6.58
CA PHE A 28 0.22 13.34 -6.42
C PHE A 28 -1.07 12.84 -5.77
N GLN A 29 -1.70 11.86 -6.40
CA GLN A 29 -2.92 11.25 -5.90
C GLN A 29 -2.75 9.73 -5.88
N SER A 30 -2.96 9.11 -4.72
CA SER A 30 -3.02 7.65 -4.64
C SER A 30 -4.44 7.16 -4.89
N HIS A 31 -4.55 6.14 -5.73
CA HIS A 31 -5.81 5.46 -5.99
C HIS A 31 -5.83 4.10 -5.28
N PRO A 32 -7.02 3.62 -4.90
CA PRO A 32 -7.14 2.27 -4.39
C PRO A 32 -6.73 1.29 -5.48
N THR A 33 -5.72 0.48 -5.18
CA THR A 33 -5.15 -0.41 -6.18
C THR A 33 -5.53 -1.85 -5.99
N TRP A 34 -5.97 -2.45 -7.09
CA TRP A 34 -6.26 -3.87 -7.25
C TRP A 34 -5.09 -4.79 -6.86
N TRP A 35 -3.84 -4.31 -6.89
CA TRP A 35 -2.68 -5.13 -6.49
C TRP A 35 -2.64 -5.41 -4.98
N LEU A 36 -3.11 -4.49 -4.13
CA LEU A 36 -3.22 -4.74 -2.68
C LEU A 36 -4.29 -5.81 -2.41
N VAL A 37 -5.43 -5.70 -3.09
CA VAL A 37 -6.49 -6.71 -3.06
C VAL A 37 -5.96 -8.07 -3.55
N ALA A 38 -5.15 -8.09 -4.61
CA ALA A 38 -4.54 -9.31 -5.12
C ALA A 38 -3.57 -9.95 -4.11
N ILE A 39 -2.80 -9.16 -3.36
CA ILE A 39 -1.92 -9.65 -2.29
C ILE A 39 -2.75 -10.26 -1.16
N ASP A 40 -3.81 -9.59 -0.70
CA ASP A 40 -4.68 -10.12 0.35
C ASP A 40 -5.32 -11.45 -0.08
N VAL A 41 -5.83 -11.52 -1.31
CA VAL A 41 -6.39 -12.74 -1.88
C VAL A 41 -5.32 -13.84 -1.97
N ALA A 42 -4.10 -13.51 -2.40
CA ALA A 42 -3.00 -14.48 -2.47
C ALA A 42 -2.64 -15.03 -1.08
N VAL A 43 -2.56 -14.17 -0.07
CA VAL A 43 -2.30 -14.58 1.32
C VAL A 43 -3.39 -15.53 1.84
N VAL A 44 -4.66 -15.19 1.62
CA VAL A 44 -5.79 -16.05 2.00
C VAL A 44 -5.73 -17.39 1.29
N MET A 45 -5.44 -17.39 -0.02
CA MET A 45 -5.31 -18.61 -0.82
C MET A 45 -4.13 -19.48 -0.38
N ILE A 46 -3.00 -18.88 -0.01
CA ILE A 46 -1.83 -19.58 0.53
C ILE A 46 -2.17 -20.20 1.90
N GLY A 47 -2.75 -19.43 2.82
CA GLY A 47 -3.20 -19.92 4.13
C GLY A 47 -4.19 -21.08 4.01
N TRP A 48 -5.15 -20.96 3.08
CA TRP A 48 -6.11 -22.02 2.75
C TRP A 48 -5.45 -23.26 2.13
N ARG A 49 -4.44 -23.08 1.29
CA ARG A 49 -3.71 -24.21 0.70
C ARG A 49 -2.86 -24.94 1.73
N LEU A 50 -2.26 -24.19 2.66
CA LEU A 50 -1.51 -24.74 3.81
C LEU A 50 -2.44 -25.51 4.75
N SER A 51 -3.65 -25.01 5.02
CA SER A 51 -4.63 -25.71 5.85
C SER A 51 -5.06 -27.06 5.27
N ARG A 52 -5.14 -27.17 3.94
CA ARG A 52 -5.48 -28.42 3.24
C ARG A 52 -4.32 -29.41 3.08
N ARG A 53 -3.08 -28.97 3.27
CA ARG A 53 -1.87 -29.82 3.14
C ARG A 53 -1.43 -30.45 4.46
N GLY A 54 -2.05 -30.11 5.58
CA GLY A 54 -1.89 -30.84 6.84
C GLY A 54 -2.48 -32.25 6.70
N GLY A 55 -1.62 -33.24 6.49
CA GLY A 55 -2.01 -34.63 6.27
C GLY A 55 -2.68 -35.30 7.48
N PRO A 56 -3.31 -36.47 7.28
CA PRO A 56 -4.19 -37.14 8.24
C PRO A 56 -3.57 -37.57 9.58
N SER A 57 -2.26 -37.43 9.80
CA SER A 57 -1.57 -37.75 11.07
C SER A 57 -1.11 -36.54 11.88
N GLY A 58 -1.15 -35.33 11.31
CA GLY A 58 -0.78 -34.10 11.99
C GLY A 58 -1.95 -33.14 11.96
N ARG A 59 -2.80 -33.19 13.00
CA ARG A 59 -3.89 -32.22 13.21
C ARG A 59 -3.28 -30.82 13.21
N SER A 60 -3.32 -30.18 12.06
CA SER A 60 -3.01 -28.77 11.93
C SER A 60 -4.15 -28.07 12.62
N ASP A 61 -3.87 -27.55 13.81
CA ASP A 61 -4.85 -26.88 14.64
C ASP A 61 -5.47 -25.73 13.83
N PRO A 62 -6.78 -25.77 13.50
CA PRO A 62 -7.45 -24.73 12.74
C PRO A 62 -7.25 -23.35 13.38
N GLN A 63 -7.09 -23.31 14.70
CA GLN A 63 -6.82 -22.07 15.43
C GLN A 63 -5.42 -21.51 15.16
N ALA A 64 -4.41 -22.35 14.92
CA ALA A 64 -3.06 -21.92 14.59
C ALA A 64 -2.99 -21.27 13.21
N ILE A 65 -3.69 -21.84 12.22
CA ILE A 65 -3.78 -21.28 10.87
C ILE A 65 -4.55 -19.96 10.87
N LEU A 66 -5.64 -19.89 11.64
CA LEU A 66 -6.40 -18.66 11.80
C LEU A 66 -5.54 -17.55 12.44
N ARG A 67 -4.83 -17.86 13.53
CA ARG A 67 -3.90 -16.92 14.20
C ARG A 67 -2.80 -16.44 13.26
N TRP A 68 -2.21 -17.34 12.47
CA TRP A 68 -1.20 -16.97 11.49
C TRP A 68 -1.76 -16.06 10.40
N THR A 69 -2.92 -16.40 9.82
CA THR A 69 -3.57 -15.62 8.76
C THR A 69 -3.93 -14.21 9.25
N VAL A 70 -4.52 -14.12 10.45
CA VAL A 70 -4.83 -12.83 11.10
C VAL A 70 -3.54 -12.05 11.38
N GLY A 71 -2.50 -12.71 11.90
CA GLY A 71 -1.21 -12.08 12.14
C GLY A 71 -0.60 -11.48 10.87
N VAL A 72 -0.61 -12.22 9.75
CA VAL A 72 -0.13 -11.72 8.46
C VAL A 72 -0.97 -10.54 7.98
N MET A 73 -2.31 -10.60 8.07
CA MET A 73 -3.18 -9.48 7.71
C MET A 73 -2.91 -8.23 8.55
N VAL A 74 -2.66 -8.38 9.85
CA VAL A 74 -2.32 -7.26 10.75
C VAL A 74 -0.97 -6.65 10.35
N VAL A 75 0.05 -7.48 10.10
CA VAL A 75 1.38 -7.01 9.67
C VAL A 75 1.29 -6.29 8.33
N LEU A 76 0.57 -6.83 7.35
CA LEU A 76 0.34 -6.18 6.06
C LEU A 76 -0.39 -4.85 6.22
N THR A 77 -1.41 -4.81 7.07
CA THR A 77 -2.14 -3.57 7.38
C THR A 77 -1.21 -2.53 7.99
N ALA A 78 -0.39 -2.90 8.96
CA ALA A 78 0.57 -2.00 9.58
C ALA A 78 1.60 -1.48 8.56
N LEU A 79 2.11 -2.35 7.69
CA LEU A 79 3.02 -1.97 6.60
C LEU A 79 2.38 -0.97 5.66
N ILE A 80 1.12 -1.19 5.24
CA ILE A 80 0.40 -0.26 4.36
C ILE A 80 0.19 1.08 5.07
N VAL A 81 -0.26 1.07 6.32
CA VAL A 81 -0.49 2.28 7.12
C VAL A 81 0.78 3.11 7.28
N ILE A 82 1.96 2.49 7.38
CA ILE A 82 3.25 3.19 7.50
C ILE A 82 3.80 3.59 6.12
N ALA A 83 3.64 2.75 5.10
CA ALA A 83 4.17 3.02 3.77
C ALA A 83 3.56 4.28 3.14
N LEU A 84 2.28 4.56 3.39
CA LEU A 84 1.58 5.73 2.84
C LEU A 84 2.15 7.08 3.33
N PRO A 85 2.26 7.36 4.64
CA PRO A 85 2.85 8.61 5.12
C PRO A 85 4.33 8.72 4.75
N VAL A 86 5.07 7.61 4.70
CA VAL A 86 6.46 7.60 4.21
C VAL A 86 6.51 8.01 2.74
N GLN A 87 5.60 7.49 1.90
CA GLN A 87 5.51 7.83 0.49
C GLN A 87 5.18 9.32 0.28
N MET A 88 4.25 9.86 1.08
CA MET A 88 3.92 11.30 1.08
C MET A 88 5.14 12.15 1.45
N LEU A 89 5.81 11.82 2.55
CA LEU A 89 6.99 12.56 3.00
C LEU A 89 8.11 12.53 1.96
N TRP A 90 8.32 11.38 1.33
CA TRP A 90 9.30 11.18 0.27
C TRP A 90 9.02 12.08 -0.94
N VAL A 91 7.79 12.09 -1.48
CA VAL A 91 7.49 12.92 -2.67
C VAL A 91 7.60 14.42 -2.36
N VAL A 92 7.20 14.85 -1.16
CA VAL A 92 7.36 16.24 -0.72
C VAL A 92 8.83 16.62 -0.65
N TRP A 93 9.62 15.79 0.03
CA TRP A 93 11.07 16.00 0.15
C TRP A 93 11.73 16.03 -1.22
N ALA A 94 11.41 15.07 -2.09
CA ALA A 94 12.03 14.93 -3.41
C ALA A 94 11.74 16.15 -4.29
N VAL A 95 10.48 16.59 -4.37
CA VAL A 95 10.11 17.79 -5.13
C VAL A 95 10.77 19.04 -4.57
N HIS A 96 10.84 19.17 -3.24
CA HIS A 96 11.50 20.30 -2.58
C HIS A 96 13.02 20.36 -2.85
N HIS A 97 13.66 19.22 -3.13
CA HIS A 97 15.09 19.14 -3.44
C HIS A 97 15.37 19.04 -4.95
N GLY A 98 14.38 19.36 -5.80
CA GLY A 98 14.56 19.45 -7.25
C GLY A 98 14.47 18.11 -7.99
N VAL A 99 14.08 17.02 -7.33
CA VAL A 99 13.79 15.75 -8.00
C VAL A 99 12.41 15.86 -8.65
N LEU A 100 12.40 16.03 -9.98
CA LEU A 100 11.16 16.23 -10.73
C LEU A 100 10.37 14.93 -10.91
N ASP A 101 11.04 13.79 -11.09
CA ASP A 101 10.42 12.46 -11.21
C ASP A 101 10.77 11.58 -10.00
N PRO A 102 10.14 11.83 -8.83
CA PRO A 102 10.35 10.98 -7.67
C PRO A 102 9.78 9.59 -7.92
N ILE A 103 10.47 8.57 -7.39
CA ILE A 103 9.96 7.19 -7.43
C ILE A 103 8.67 7.13 -6.61
N THR A 104 7.58 6.74 -7.28
CA THR A 104 6.27 6.58 -6.66
C THR A 104 5.83 5.13 -6.60
N LEU A 105 4.95 4.82 -5.64
CA LEU A 105 4.21 3.56 -5.68
C LEU A 105 3.37 3.48 -6.97
N PRO A 106 3.12 2.27 -7.51
CA PRO A 106 2.39 2.10 -8.77
C PRO A 106 0.96 2.64 -8.75
N ASN A 107 0.41 2.86 -7.56
CA ASN A 107 -0.95 3.36 -7.36
C ASN A 107 -1.05 4.88 -7.33
N VAL A 108 0.07 5.58 -7.47
CA VAL A 108 0.12 7.04 -7.42
C VAL A 108 0.11 7.58 -8.84
N VAL A 109 -0.91 8.36 -9.15
CA VAL A 109 -0.96 9.17 -10.36
C VAL A 109 -0.35 10.53 -10.04
N ARG A 110 0.53 10.98 -10.93
CA ARG A 110 1.16 12.29 -10.88
C ARG A 110 0.59 13.19 -11.98
N THR A 111 0.14 14.37 -11.59
CA THR A 111 -0.32 15.41 -12.50
C THR A 111 0.62 16.61 -12.37
N VAL A 112 1.08 17.15 -13.49
CA VAL A 112 1.94 18.35 -13.53
C VAL A 112 1.15 19.46 -14.19
N ARG A 113 0.96 20.57 -13.47
CA ARG A 113 0.39 21.79 -14.05
C ARG A 113 1.53 22.78 -14.31
N VAL A 114 1.62 23.24 -15.55
CA VAL A 114 2.53 24.30 -15.99
C VAL A 114 1.71 25.59 -16.09
N PHE A 115 2.19 26.67 -15.47
CA PHE A 115 1.57 27.99 -15.51
C PHE A 115 2.19 28.88 -16.59
#